data_AF-A0A0G0QCI8-F1
#
_entry.id   AF-A0A0G0QCI8-F1
#
_cell.length_a   1.000
_cell.length_b   1.000
_cell.length_c   1.000
_cell.angle_alpha   90.00
_cell.angle_beta   90.00
_cell.angle_gamma   90.00
#
_symmetry.space_group_name_H-M   'P 1'
#
loop_
_entity.id
_entity.type
_entity.pdbx_description
1 polymer ?
#
loop_
_entity_poly.entity_id
_entity_poly.type
_entity_poly.pdbx_seq_one_letter_code
_entity_poly.pdbx_strand_id
1 'polypeptide(L)'
;MAKNLKSWTIFPLLILFANLIGCSDLTNYAAKVSTPSAPDLGIVNKNSNSAIYIDSANNKLSVVHANIGNVDVTVTNGATYIYVYNNVDGSLYKKLTYSWSTLKDKTFLTANGYSVIQPFKLNSDNYTIHACIDPKDAVKNEANEAGSFDCNTGSSTNNFLSVNLAASKLRSNFFKNDITANDIVKNSLTYDMNELGLISGETSINRDNFAYKIFSAFQMLGYDTDRGYTSSGNKPHILILNQFQNKYHFSQSEFIDSKTLLKIDELLTEREKKYSQYLDFPLYGHIDHLDENGPAKEFLAYIWSYPFKLLPEAIQLKTEAQFLWCFYTQCGSFVIENFTYNPYDPGDYTVYNEAISPSGNLDSLRSASELLVSLMHEYAHYIDYFVRANPDPELLSGIIDTTTFYDISYEKLMVTEGWYCLKKKTNMDIYDFISRYAATSEGYASNCPEGWSRPLEDFAESFAAYVLAGKDFRNAMSQNEVLAQKYNWLKNNLFKGIEYDTNLTFGNSSGCNDIPELSNYEPGYLRCDEDYVWDNNLPILK
;
A
#
# COMPACT_ATOMS: atom_id res chain seq x y z
N MET A 1 -20.45 -15.81 -56.47
CA MET A 1 -20.69 -14.41 -56.86
C MET A 1 -19.94 -13.51 -55.90
N ALA A 2 -18.88 -12.87 -56.40
CA ALA A 2 -18.06 -11.91 -55.70
C ALA A 2 -18.53 -10.48 -55.99
N LYS A 3 -18.37 -9.56 -55.03
CA LYS A 3 -18.09 -8.10 -55.16
C LYS A 3 -18.14 -7.49 -53.74
N ASN A 4 -17.02 -7.22 -53.07
CA ASN A 4 -16.08 -6.09 -53.16
C ASN A 4 -16.65 -4.66 -52.93
N LEU A 5 -16.14 -4.08 -51.83
CA LEU A 5 -15.66 -2.69 -51.60
C LEU A 5 -16.66 -1.52 -51.56
N LYS A 6 -16.67 -0.79 -50.43
CA LYS A 6 -15.91 0.48 -50.28
C LYS A 6 -15.88 1.00 -48.84
N SER A 7 -14.67 1.10 -48.31
CA SER A 7 -14.27 1.91 -47.16
C SER A 7 -14.41 3.40 -47.47
N TRP A 8 -14.94 4.18 -46.52
CA TRP A 8 -14.80 5.64 -46.51
C TRP A 8 -13.74 6.05 -45.50
N THR A 9 -12.73 6.73 -46.02
CA THR A 9 -11.67 7.46 -45.33
C THR A 9 -12.23 8.67 -44.58
N ILE A 10 -12.08 8.70 -43.26
CA ILE A 10 -12.15 9.93 -42.46
C ILE A 10 -10.77 10.14 -41.84
N PHE A 11 -9.89 10.77 -42.61
CA PHE A 11 -8.56 11.23 -42.17
C PHE A 11 -8.27 12.54 -42.93
N PRO A 12 -9.00 13.62 -42.61
CA PRO A 12 -8.30 14.89 -42.39
C PRO A 12 -8.97 15.84 -41.37
N LEU A 13 -9.80 15.35 -40.44
CA LEU A 13 -10.45 16.23 -39.44
C LEU A 13 -9.69 16.38 -38.11
N LEU A 14 -8.69 15.53 -37.84
CA LEU A 14 -7.92 15.58 -36.58
C LEU A 14 -6.79 16.62 -36.57
N ILE A 15 -6.41 17.19 -37.73
CA ILE A 15 -5.28 18.13 -37.81
C ILE A 15 -5.72 19.58 -37.60
N LEU A 16 -7.03 19.89 -37.68
CA LEU A 16 -7.53 21.25 -37.45
C LEU A 16 -7.86 21.58 -35.98
N PHE A 17 -8.01 20.60 -35.09
CA PHE A 17 -8.30 20.84 -33.67
C PHE A 17 -7.06 21.09 -32.82
N ALA A 18 -5.87 20.71 -33.29
CA ALA A 18 -4.62 20.88 -32.55
C ALA A 18 -4.09 22.33 -32.53
N ASN A 19 -4.62 23.23 -33.37
CA ASN A 19 -4.17 24.63 -33.44
C ASN A 19 -5.01 25.60 -32.59
N LEU A 20 -6.07 25.13 -31.91
CA LEU A 20 -7.02 25.97 -31.16
C LEU A 20 -6.86 25.90 -29.63
N ILE A 21 -6.02 25.00 -29.14
CA ILE A 21 -5.64 24.91 -27.74
C ILE A 21 -4.15 25.22 -27.73
N GLY A 22 -3.75 26.37 -27.17
CA GLY A 22 -2.37 26.83 -27.10
C GLY A 22 -1.46 25.93 -26.27
N CYS A 23 -1.23 24.71 -26.75
CA CYS A 23 -0.31 23.72 -26.22
C CYS A 23 0.90 23.68 -27.15
N SER A 24 1.88 24.53 -26.87
CA SER A 24 3.17 24.54 -27.59
C SER A 24 4.11 23.38 -27.21
N ASP A 25 3.68 22.42 -26.39
CA ASP A 25 4.58 21.38 -25.84
C ASP A 25 4.38 19.96 -26.38
N LEU A 26 3.48 19.73 -27.34
CA LEU A 26 3.24 18.39 -27.89
C LEU A 26 3.96 18.09 -29.23
N THR A 27 4.72 19.04 -29.77
CA THR A 27 5.63 18.78 -30.91
C THR A 27 7.05 18.40 -30.49
N ASN A 28 7.38 18.43 -29.20
CA ASN A 28 8.69 18.01 -28.69
C ASN A 28 8.79 16.51 -28.32
N TYR A 29 7.70 15.74 -28.39
CA TYR A 29 7.74 14.30 -28.07
C TYR A 29 7.86 13.37 -29.29
N ALA A 30 7.66 13.88 -30.51
CA ALA A 30 7.85 13.13 -31.76
C ALA A 30 9.17 13.46 -32.49
N ALA A 31 10.01 14.29 -31.88
CA ALA A 31 11.38 14.52 -32.30
C ALA A 31 12.34 14.23 -31.13
N LYS A 32 12.18 13.07 -30.46
CA LYS A 32 13.35 12.42 -29.88
C LYS A 32 14.15 11.91 -31.07
N VAL A 33 14.97 12.80 -31.59
CA VAL A 33 16.11 12.52 -32.45
C VAL A 33 16.64 11.16 -31.99
N SER A 34 16.52 10.15 -32.84
CA SER A 34 17.37 8.97 -32.73
C SER A 34 18.79 9.47 -33.01
N THR A 35 19.37 10.16 -32.04
CA THR A 35 20.81 10.23 -31.95
C THR A 35 21.23 8.78 -31.86
N PRO A 36 22.24 8.34 -32.63
CA PRO A 36 22.79 7.00 -32.44
C PRO A 36 23.10 6.91 -30.95
N SER A 37 22.43 6.00 -30.22
CA SER A 37 22.68 5.91 -28.80
C SER A 37 24.12 5.44 -28.70
N ALA A 38 24.92 6.10 -27.87
CA ALA A 38 26.30 5.70 -27.71
C ALA A 38 26.35 4.24 -27.22
N PRO A 39 27.44 3.51 -27.51
CA PRO A 39 27.73 2.29 -26.75
C PRO A 39 27.73 2.64 -25.26
N ASP A 40 27.09 1.80 -24.44
CA ASP A 40 26.96 1.99 -23.00
C ASP A 40 27.00 0.63 -22.31
N LEU A 41 27.92 0.44 -21.37
CA LEU A 41 28.18 -0.83 -20.70
C LEU A 41 27.88 -0.73 -19.22
N GLY A 42 27.19 -1.71 -18.64
CA GLY A 42 26.85 -1.69 -17.22
C GLY A 42 26.91 -3.05 -16.54
N ILE A 43 26.98 -3.01 -15.21
CA ILE A 43 26.70 -4.15 -14.33
C ILE A 43 25.22 -4.07 -13.95
N VAL A 44 24.37 -4.89 -14.58
CA VAL A 44 22.90 -4.70 -14.52
C VAL A 44 22.13 -5.94 -14.09
N ASN A 45 20.97 -5.72 -13.46
CA ASN A 45 20.04 -6.78 -13.11
C ASN A 45 19.47 -7.42 -14.37
N LYS A 46 19.20 -8.73 -14.34
CA LYS A 46 18.62 -9.46 -15.48
C LYS A 46 17.48 -10.36 -15.02
N ASN A 47 16.32 -10.25 -15.67
CA ASN A 47 15.16 -11.12 -15.43
C ASN A 47 14.83 -11.23 -13.93
N SER A 48 14.85 -10.10 -13.22
CA SER A 48 14.64 -10.00 -11.76
C SER A 48 15.74 -10.62 -10.88
N ASN A 49 16.85 -11.11 -11.45
CA ASN A 49 18.03 -11.51 -10.70
C ASN A 49 18.97 -10.31 -10.51
N SER A 50 19.56 -10.21 -9.32
CA SER A 50 20.60 -9.23 -9.00
C SER A 50 21.77 -9.29 -9.98
N ALA A 51 22.39 -8.16 -10.28
CA ALA A 51 23.51 -8.06 -11.21
C ALA A 51 24.78 -8.79 -10.71
N ILE A 52 24.91 -8.93 -9.39
CA ILE A 52 25.94 -9.71 -8.73
C ILE A 52 25.26 -10.69 -7.77
N TYR A 53 25.55 -11.99 -7.90
CA TYR A 53 24.90 -13.03 -7.09
C TYR A 53 25.78 -14.28 -6.96
N ILE A 54 25.39 -15.17 -6.05
CA ILE A 54 25.92 -16.53 -5.98
C ILE A 54 24.99 -17.46 -6.77
N ASP A 55 25.52 -18.11 -7.81
CA ASP A 55 24.82 -19.16 -8.54
C ASP A 55 24.63 -20.37 -7.61
N SER A 56 23.38 -20.63 -7.22
CA SER A 56 23.03 -21.67 -6.23
C SER A 56 23.37 -23.09 -6.72
N ALA A 57 23.47 -23.33 -8.03
CA ALA A 57 23.75 -24.65 -8.56
C ALA A 57 25.23 -25.08 -8.35
N ASN A 58 26.14 -24.11 -8.27
CA ASN A 58 27.59 -24.38 -8.23
C ASN A 58 28.37 -23.52 -7.22
N ASN A 59 27.68 -22.65 -6.48
CA ASN A 59 28.20 -21.70 -5.51
C ASN A 59 29.25 -20.72 -6.08
N LYS A 60 29.16 -20.41 -7.38
CA LYS A 60 30.05 -19.46 -8.03
C LYS A 60 29.48 -18.06 -7.92
N LEU A 61 30.37 -17.11 -7.59
CA LEU A 61 30.09 -15.71 -7.85
C LEU A 61 29.73 -15.56 -9.33
N SER A 62 28.71 -14.77 -9.62
CA SER A 62 28.27 -14.41 -10.96
C SER A 62 28.13 -12.89 -11.03
N VAL A 63 28.69 -12.28 -12.07
CA VAL A 63 28.60 -10.84 -12.35
C VAL A 63 28.07 -10.66 -13.77
N VAL A 64 26.93 -9.98 -13.89
CA VAL A 64 26.21 -9.74 -15.14
C VAL A 64 26.72 -8.46 -15.77
N HIS A 65 27.26 -8.58 -16.99
CA HIS A 65 27.62 -7.44 -17.83
C HIS A 65 26.56 -7.29 -18.91
N ALA A 66 26.20 -6.06 -19.25
CA ALA A 66 25.34 -5.78 -20.39
C ALA A 66 25.82 -4.56 -21.18
N ASN A 67 25.57 -4.57 -22.48
CA ASN A 67 25.49 -3.36 -23.27
C ASN A 67 24.06 -2.84 -23.18
N ILE A 68 23.86 -1.76 -22.42
CA ILE A 68 22.57 -1.08 -22.30
C ILE A 68 22.36 -0.05 -23.42
N GLY A 69 23.37 0.15 -24.28
CA GLY A 69 23.28 0.94 -25.50
C GLY A 69 22.76 0.14 -26.70
N ASN A 70 22.43 0.87 -27.77
CA ASN A 70 21.95 0.32 -29.03
C ASN A 70 23.04 0.17 -30.13
N VAL A 71 24.31 0.35 -29.76
CA VAL A 71 25.47 0.22 -30.66
C VAL A 71 26.48 -0.76 -30.07
N ASP A 72 27.02 -1.63 -30.93
CA ASP A 72 28.09 -2.56 -30.58
C ASP A 72 29.36 -1.83 -30.12
N VAL A 73 29.99 -2.36 -29.06
CA VAL A 73 31.32 -1.95 -28.62
C VAL A 73 32.36 -2.66 -29.48
N THR A 74 33.07 -1.91 -30.32
CA THR A 74 34.00 -2.48 -31.31
C THR A 74 35.40 -2.75 -30.77
N VAL A 75 35.77 -2.16 -29.64
CA VAL A 75 37.05 -2.43 -28.99
C VAL A 75 36.96 -3.56 -27.98
N THR A 76 38.05 -4.30 -27.84
CA THR A 76 38.13 -5.49 -26.97
C THR A 76 39.27 -5.43 -25.96
N ASN A 77 39.95 -4.28 -25.86
CA ASN A 77 41.07 -4.04 -24.95
C ASN A 77 40.64 -3.55 -23.55
N GLY A 78 39.34 -3.36 -23.32
CA GLY A 78 38.76 -3.07 -22.01
C GLY A 78 38.98 -4.17 -20.98
N ALA A 79 38.68 -3.86 -19.73
CA ALA A 79 38.81 -4.76 -18.61
C ALA A 79 37.59 -4.70 -17.69
N THR A 80 37.25 -5.83 -17.08
CA THR A 80 36.38 -5.87 -15.90
C THR A 80 37.24 -6.13 -14.68
N TYR A 81 37.04 -5.35 -13.63
CA TYR A 81 37.66 -5.61 -12.34
C TYR A 81 36.60 -6.07 -11.33
N ILE A 82 36.97 -7.06 -10.51
CA ILE A 82 36.11 -7.58 -9.44
C ILE A 82 36.94 -7.64 -8.16
N TYR A 83 36.51 -6.92 -7.14
CA TYR A 83 37.10 -6.87 -5.81
C TYR A 83 36.14 -7.54 -4.85
N VAL A 84 36.68 -8.44 -4.04
CA VAL A 84 35.94 -9.21 -3.05
C VAL A 84 36.52 -8.86 -1.71
N TYR A 85 35.72 -8.25 -0.84
CA TYR A 85 36.09 -7.87 0.51
C TYR A 85 35.44 -8.83 1.50
N ASN A 86 36.21 -9.28 2.49
CA ASN A 86 35.69 -10.06 3.59
C ASN A 86 34.86 -9.14 4.50
N ASN A 87 33.60 -9.48 4.74
CA ASN A 87 32.72 -8.67 5.58
C ASN A 87 33.10 -8.72 7.08
N VAL A 88 33.91 -9.70 7.52
CA VAL A 88 34.31 -9.83 8.92
C VAL A 88 35.25 -8.71 9.34
N ASP A 89 36.20 -8.34 8.49
CA ASP A 89 37.30 -7.42 8.82
C ASP A 89 37.50 -6.31 7.78
N GLY A 90 36.67 -6.28 6.71
CA GLY A 90 36.78 -5.35 5.60
C GLY A 90 38.00 -5.58 4.70
N SER A 91 38.79 -6.62 4.94
CA SER A 91 40.02 -6.88 4.17
C SER A 91 39.71 -7.31 2.74
N LEU A 92 40.57 -6.91 1.80
CA LEU A 92 40.47 -7.38 0.42
C LEU A 92 40.81 -8.88 0.38
N TYR A 93 39.79 -9.72 0.19
CA TYR A 93 39.93 -11.16 0.05
C TYR A 93 40.49 -11.54 -1.32
N LYS A 94 40.00 -10.89 -2.39
CA LYS A 94 40.48 -11.17 -3.76
C LYS A 94 40.28 -9.99 -4.69
N LYS A 95 41.27 -9.72 -5.54
CA LYS A 95 41.17 -8.81 -6.69
C LYS A 95 41.34 -9.60 -7.97
N LEU A 96 40.46 -9.37 -8.94
CA LEU A 96 40.46 -10.02 -10.24
C LEU A 96 40.38 -8.99 -11.34
N THR A 97 41.10 -9.26 -12.43
CA THR A 97 41.07 -8.45 -13.65
C THR A 97 40.80 -9.36 -14.83
N TYR A 98 39.74 -9.07 -15.58
CA TYR A 98 39.34 -9.80 -16.77
C TYR A 98 39.54 -8.91 -17.99
N SER A 99 40.57 -9.18 -18.79
CA SER A 99 40.69 -8.53 -20.09
C SER A 99 39.61 -9.07 -21.02
N TRP A 100 38.82 -8.19 -21.64
CA TRP A 100 37.76 -8.62 -22.57
C TRP A 100 38.31 -9.36 -23.78
N SER A 101 39.56 -9.11 -24.15
CA SER A 101 40.27 -9.86 -25.20
C SER A 101 40.32 -11.37 -24.90
N THR A 102 40.38 -11.74 -23.61
CA THR A 102 40.51 -13.12 -23.12
C THR A 102 39.20 -13.78 -22.71
N LEU A 103 38.11 -13.01 -22.59
CA LEU A 103 36.80 -13.56 -22.22
C LEU A 103 36.25 -14.46 -23.33
N LYS A 104 35.73 -15.63 -22.96
CA LYS A 104 35.10 -16.57 -23.91
C LYS A 104 33.76 -16.04 -24.40
N ASP A 105 32.96 -15.47 -23.50
CA ASP A 105 31.69 -14.84 -23.79
C ASP A 105 31.87 -13.32 -23.81
N LYS A 106 31.60 -12.73 -24.97
CA LYS A 106 31.68 -11.29 -25.22
C LYS A 106 30.35 -10.73 -25.72
N THR A 107 29.25 -11.46 -25.51
CA THR A 107 27.92 -11.02 -25.97
C THR A 107 27.52 -9.69 -25.34
N PHE A 108 28.03 -9.36 -24.15
CA PHE A 108 27.87 -8.02 -23.56
C PHE A 108 28.51 -6.87 -24.36
N LEU A 109 29.28 -7.11 -25.42
CA LEU A 109 29.77 -6.06 -26.33
C LEU A 109 28.78 -5.78 -27.46
N THR A 110 27.89 -6.71 -27.78
CA THR A 110 26.83 -6.50 -28.79
C THR A 110 25.71 -5.65 -28.21
N ALA A 111 25.08 -4.80 -29.02
CA ALA A 111 23.97 -3.94 -28.60
C ALA A 111 22.85 -4.76 -27.93
N ASN A 112 22.40 -4.33 -26.75
CA ASN A 112 21.45 -5.05 -25.88
C ASN A 112 21.88 -6.46 -25.44
N GLY A 113 23.13 -6.85 -25.73
CA GLY A 113 23.68 -8.13 -25.34
C GLY A 113 24.15 -8.12 -23.88
N TYR A 114 24.21 -9.30 -23.29
CA TYR A 114 24.72 -9.50 -21.94
C TYR A 114 25.61 -10.75 -21.87
N SER A 115 26.48 -10.80 -20.88
CA SER A 115 27.26 -11.99 -20.53
C SER A 115 27.33 -12.13 -19.01
N VAL A 116 27.61 -13.34 -18.53
CA VAL A 116 27.80 -13.61 -17.10
C VAL A 116 29.23 -14.07 -16.87
N ILE A 117 30.00 -13.30 -16.12
CA ILE A 117 31.33 -13.72 -15.68
C ILE A 117 31.15 -14.51 -14.38
N GLN A 118 31.60 -15.75 -14.37
CA GLN A 118 31.57 -16.63 -13.20
C GLN A 118 32.98 -16.88 -12.67
N PRO A 119 33.58 -15.92 -11.93
CA PRO A 119 35.01 -15.86 -11.76
C PRO A 119 35.58 -17.00 -10.89
N PHE A 120 34.88 -17.41 -9.81
CA PHE A 120 35.29 -18.50 -8.93
C PHE A 120 34.19 -18.87 -7.93
N LYS A 121 34.38 -20.00 -7.24
CA LYS A 121 33.54 -20.44 -6.11
C LYS A 121 33.92 -19.67 -4.84
N LEU A 122 32.95 -19.06 -4.17
CA LEU A 122 33.15 -18.50 -2.83
C LEU A 122 32.99 -19.60 -1.77
N ASN A 123 33.69 -19.47 -0.65
CA ASN A 123 33.65 -20.44 0.47
C ASN A 123 32.54 -20.09 1.49
N SER A 124 31.95 -18.91 1.38
CA SER A 124 30.78 -18.44 2.11
C SER A 124 30.11 -17.33 1.30
N ASP A 125 28.96 -16.86 1.78
CA ASP A 125 28.28 -15.68 1.28
C ASP A 125 28.76 -14.39 1.98
N ASN A 126 29.66 -14.47 2.97
CA ASN A 126 30.04 -13.33 3.81
C ASN A 126 31.08 -12.39 3.17
N TYR A 127 30.77 -11.92 1.97
CA TYR A 127 31.63 -11.06 1.16
C TYR A 127 30.88 -9.85 0.61
N THR A 128 31.60 -8.75 0.41
CA THR A 128 31.13 -7.61 -0.39
C THR A 128 31.89 -7.61 -1.70
N ILE A 129 31.16 -7.49 -2.81
CA ILE A 129 31.68 -7.55 -4.17
C ILE A 129 31.57 -6.17 -4.79
N HIS A 130 32.69 -5.59 -5.16
CA HIS A 130 32.72 -4.43 -6.05
C HIS A 130 33.07 -4.92 -7.45
N ALA A 131 32.20 -4.70 -8.41
CA ALA A 131 32.46 -4.99 -9.82
C ALA A 131 32.46 -3.69 -10.61
N CYS A 132 33.43 -3.52 -11.50
CA CYS A 132 33.45 -2.41 -12.42
C CYS A 132 33.97 -2.75 -13.81
N ILE A 133 33.49 -1.99 -14.80
CA ILE A 133 33.84 -2.10 -16.21
C ILE A 133 34.69 -0.88 -16.59
N ASP A 134 35.92 -1.11 -17.06
CA ASP A 134 36.82 -0.10 -17.61
C ASP A 134 36.88 -0.29 -19.14
N PRO A 135 36.18 0.56 -19.90
CA PRO A 135 36.17 0.49 -21.34
C PRO A 135 37.44 1.01 -21.99
N LYS A 136 38.31 1.74 -21.27
CA LYS A 136 39.48 2.47 -21.79
C LYS A 136 39.11 3.48 -22.89
N ASP A 137 38.25 4.45 -22.55
CA ASP A 137 37.81 5.52 -23.48
C ASP A 137 37.02 4.98 -24.70
N ALA A 138 36.50 3.76 -24.61
CA ALA A 138 35.80 3.08 -25.69
C ALA A 138 34.34 3.51 -25.85
N VAL A 139 33.76 4.02 -24.77
CA VAL A 139 32.37 4.43 -24.68
C VAL A 139 32.31 5.90 -24.30
N LYS A 140 31.34 6.63 -24.84
CA LYS A 140 31.34 8.11 -24.78
C LYS A 140 30.73 8.66 -23.48
N ASN A 141 30.10 7.82 -22.67
CA ASN A 141 29.47 8.22 -21.41
C ASN A 141 30.42 8.15 -20.20
N GLU A 142 31.73 8.10 -20.43
CA GLU A 142 32.77 8.28 -19.39
C GLU A 142 32.90 9.75 -18.95
N ALA A 143 31.80 10.49 -18.81
CA ALA A 143 31.81 11.94 -18.57
C ALA A 143 32.56 12.35 -17.28
N ASN A 144 32.79 11.40 -16.37
CA ASN A 144 33.57 11.56 -15.14
C ASN A 144 34.90 10.76 -15.12
N GLU A 145 35.34 10.15 -16.22
CA GLU A 145 36.38 9.10 -16.23
C GLU A 145 37.32 9.13 -17.45
N ALA A 146 38.06 10.21 -17.71
CA ALA A 146 39.16 10.13 -18.67
C ALA A 146 40.31 9.26 -18.08
N GLY A 147 40.58 8.07 -18.66
CA GLY A 147 41.75 7.23 -18.32
C GLY A 147 41.46 5.83 -17.74
N SER A 148 42.31 5.37 -16.81
CA SER A 148 42.27 4.00 -16.24
C SER A 148 41.37 3.96 -15.00
N PHE A 149 40.26 3.24 -15.04
CA PHE A 149 39.34 3.09 -13.92
C PHE A 149 39.74 1.92 -12.99
N ASP A 150 39.80 2.17 -11.68
CA ASP A 150 40.05 1.15 -10.64
C ASP A 150 38.85 1.13 -9.66
N CYS A 151 38.22 -0.03 -9.45
CA CYS A 151 37.05 -0.14 -8.56
C CYS A 151 37.35 0.22 -7.09
N ASN A 152 38.61 0.34 -6.66
CA ASN A 152 38.95 0.80 -5.30
C ASN A 152 38.45 2.23 -5.04
N THR A 153 38.27 3.04 -6.09
CA THR A 153 37.78 4.43 -6.02
C THR A 153 36.47 4.63 -6.78
N GLY A 154 35.73 3.54 -7.04
CA GLY A 154 34.54 3.56 -7.88
C GLY A 154 33.42 4.45 -7.33
N SER A 155 32.76 5.18 -8.22
CA SER A 155 31.53 5.95 -7.95
C SER A 155 30.32 5.26 -8.58
N SER A 156 29.16 5.33 -7.92
CA SER A 156 27.88 4.81 -8.45
C SER A 156 27.39 5.53 -9.71
N THR A 157 27.99 6.66 -10.07
CA THR A 157 27.74 7.38 -11.32
C THR A 157 28.35 6.70 -12.55
N ASN A 158 29.13 5.65 -12.35
CA ASN A 158 29.96 5.01 -13.38
C ASN A 158 29.60 3.52 -13.51
N ASN A 159 30.30 2.77 -14.35
CA ASN A 159 30.07 1.33 -14.60
C ASN A 159 30.51 0.45 -13.41
N PHE A 160 30.08 0.79 -12.19
CA PHE A 160 30.45 0.22 -10.90
C PHE A 160 29.21 -0.22 -10.14
N LEU A 161 29.29 -1.38 -9.50
CA LEU A 161 28.27 -1.86 -8.58
C LEU A 161 28.92 -2.53 -7.37
N SER A 162 28.41 -2.20 -6.17
CA SER A 162 28.76 -2.88 -4.92
C SER A 162 27.59 -3.72 -4.42
N VAL A 163 27.82 -5.00 -4.17
CA VAL A 163 26.82 -5.93 -3.61
C VAL A 163 27.42 -6.71 -2.46
N ASN A 164 26.81 -6.61 -1.29
CA ASN A 164 27.08 -7.51 -0.18
C ASN A 164 26.32 -8.83 -0.39
N LEU A 165 27.04 -9.93 -0.50
CA LEU A 165 26.50 -11.25 -0.77
C LEU A 165 25.97 -11.97 0.46
N ALA A 166 26.25 -11.48 1.67
CA ALA A 166 25.81 -12.16 2.88
C ALA A 166 24.30 -12.26 2.80
N ALA A 167 23.76 -13.48 2.84
CA ALA A 167 22.32 -13.69 2.72
C ALA A 167 21.64 -12.72 3.69
N SER A 168 20.74 -11.91 3.16
CA SER A 168 20.00 -10.99 3.99
C SER A 168 19.42 -11.80 5.15
N LYS A 169 19.71 -11.38 6.38
CA LYS A 169 19.07 -11.99 7.55
C LYS A 169 17.56 -11.73 7.54
N LEU A 170 17.12 -10.77 6.73
CA LEU A 170 15.74 -10.39 6.52
C LEU A 170 15.08 -11.40 5.58
N ARG A 171 13.88 -11.84 5.96
CA ARG A 171 13.10 -12.86 5.28
C ARG A 171 11.86 -12.31 4.62
N SER A 172 11.34 -11.17 5.10
CA SER A 172 10.16 -10.53 4.54
C SER A 172 10.45 -10.05 3.12
N ASN A 173 9.48 -10.20 2.22
CA ASN A 173 9.56 -9.59 0.89
C ASN A 173 9.69 -8.08 0.98
N PHE A 174 9.12 -7.48 2.02
CA PHE A 174 9.16 -6.05 2.29
C PHE A 174 10.57 -5.49 2.55
N PHE A 175 11.43 -6.21 3.29
CA PHE A 175 12.75 -5.70 3.68
C PHE A 175 13.95 -6.40 3.04
N LYS A 176 13.82 -7.66 2.57
CA LYS A 176 14.99 -8.47 2.17
C LYS A 176 15.91 -7.85 1.12
N ASN A 177 15.34 -7.03 0.24
CA ASN A 177 16.08 -6.37 -0.85
C ASN A 177 16.40 -4.90 -0.56
N ASP A 178 15.98 -4.37 0.60
CA ASP A 178 16.16 -2.97 0.96
C ASP A 178 17.59 -2.73 1.50
N ILE A 179 18.31 -1.77 0.92
CA ILE A 179 19.72 -1.51 1.25
C ILE A 179 19.86 -1.02 2.70
N THR A 180 19.01 -0.08 3.11
CA THR A 180 19.02 0.49 4.47
C THR A 180 18.70 -0.57 5.52
N ALA A 181 17.68 -1.40 5.26
CA ALA A 181 17.35 -2.52 6.14
C ALA A 181 18.52 -3.50 6.29
N ASN A 182 19.18 -3.84 5.17
CA ASN A 182 20.33 -4.73 5.15
C ASN A 182 21.52 -4.17 5.95
N ASP A 183 21.73 -2.85 5.94
CA ASP A 183 22.82 -2.22 6.69
C ASP A 183 22.49 -2.10 8.20
N ILE A 184 21.22 -1.89 8.57
CA ILE A 184 20.78 -1.96 9.97
C ILE A 184 21.00 -3.36 10.54
N VAL A 185 20.60 -4.44 9.84
CA VAL A 185 20.78 -5.80 10.37
C VAL A 185 22.24 -6.23 10.49
N LYS A 186 23.15 -5.57 9.74
CA LYS A 186 24.61 -5.73 9.86
C LYS A 186 25.22 -4.93 11.02
N ASN A 187 24.44 -4.11 11.71
CA ASN A 187 24.90 -3.14 12.71
C ASN A 187 25.87 -2.09 12.15
N SER A 188 25.84 -1.83 10.82
CA SER A 188 26.59 -0.73 10.23
C SER A 188 25.82 0.60 10.27
N LEU A 189 24.52 0.53 10.58
CA LEU A 189 23.63 1.67 10.68
C LEU A 189 22.60 1.46 11.81
N THR A 190 22.16 2.56 12.42
CA THR A 190 20.91 2.67 13.16
C THR A 190 20.09 3.77 12.49
N TYR A 191 18.78 3.62 12.42
CA TYR A 191 17.95 4.58 11.69
C TYR A 191 17.07 5.40 12.65
N ASP A 192 17.08 6.72 12.52
CA ASP A 192 16.29 7.62 13.37
C ASP A 192 14.85 7.73 12.85
N MET A 193 13.87 7.28 13.64
CA MET A 193 12.47 7.38 13.26
C MET A 193 11.95 8.83 13.21
N ASN A 194 12.66 9.80 13.80
CA ASN A 194 12.33 11.21 13.67
C ASN A 194 12.43 11.72 12.21
N GLU A 195 13.16 11.01 11.35
CA GLU A 195 13.28 11.38 9.93
C GLU A 195 11.95 11.34 9.18
N LEU A 196 10.89 10.72 9.73
CA LEU A 196 9.55 10.66 9.13
C LEU A 196 8.99 12.02 8.68
N GLY A 197 9.49 13.13 9.23
CA GLY A 197 9.14 14.48 8.79
C GLY A 197 7.85 15.02 9.43
N LEU A 198 7.48 14.51 10.61
CA LEU A 198 6.37 15.05 11.40
C LEU A 198 6.87 15.69 12.71
N ILE A 199 8.07 16.27 12.67
CA ILE A 199 8.62 17.07 13.77
C ILE A 199 8.09 18.50 13.61
N SER A 200 7.51 19.06 14.68
CA SER A 200 7.00 20.44 14.79
C SER A 200 7.37 21.41 13.67
N GLY A 201 6.44 21.67 12.75
CA GLY A 201 6.58 22.65 11.66
C GLY A 201 6.47 22.08 10.25
N GLU A 202 6.60 20.76 10.11
CA GLU A 202 6.32 20.04 8.86
C GLU A 202 4.84 19.60 8.82
N THR A 203 4.20 19.73 7.65
CA THR A 203 2.76 19.49 7.44
C THR A 203 2.48 18.24 6.60
N SER A 204 3.48 17.36 6.42
CA SER A 204 3.34 16.18 5.57
C SER A 204 4.38 15.12 5.90
N ILE A 205 3.96 13.86 5.93
CA ILE A 205 4.87 12.71 6.04
C ILE A 205 5.82 12.67 4.84
N ASN A 206 7.13 12.52 5.10
CA ASN A 206 8.12 12.23 4.06
C ASN A 206 8.10 10.73 3.72
N ARG A 207 7.58 10.40 2.54
CA ARG A 207 7.39 9.01 2.09
C ARG A 207 8.63 8.38 1.46
N ASP A 208 9.62 9.20 1.12
CA ASP A 208 10.81 8.75 0.39
C ASP A 208 11.87 8.13 1.31
N ASN A 209 11.68 8.25 2.63
CA ASN A 209 12.66 7.79 3.60
C ASN A 209 12.30 6.43 4.24
N PHE A 210 13.29 5.86 4.92
CA PHE A 210 13.15 4.55 5.53
C PHE A 210 12.30 4.58 6.82
N ALA A 211 12.13 5.73 7.48
CA ALA A 211 11.19 5.86 8.60
C ALA A 211 9.75 5.59 8.15
N TYR A 212 9.35 6.09 6.97
CA TYR A 212 8.04 5.78 6.41
C TYR A 212 7.89 4.29 6.12
N LYS A 213 8.95 3.62 5.64
CA LYS A 213 8.96 2.17 5.45
C LYS A 213 8.70 1.40 6.74
N ILE A 214 9.35 1.81 7.83
CA ILE A 214 9.13 1.22 9.15
C ILE A 214 7.71 1.51 9.66
N PHE A 215 7.19 2.71 9.41
CA PHE A 215 5.83 3.08 9.80
C PHE A 215 4.77 2.27 9.03
N SER A 216 4.94 2.07 7.72
CA SER A 216 4.16 1.15 6.88
C SER A 216 4.23 -0.29 7.39
N ALA A 217 5.41 -0.75 7.82
CA ALA A 217 5.56 -2.06 8.45
C ALA A 217 4.74 -2.20 9.74
N PHE A 218 4.68 -1.17 10.58
CA PHE A 218 3.82 -1.19 11.77
C PHE A 218 2.33 -1.26 11.42
N GLN A 219 1.89 -0.50 10.42
CA GLN A 219 0.52 -0.60 9.90
C GLN A 219 0.21 -2.02 9.42
N MET A 220 1.11 -2.63 8.63
CA MET A 220 1.00 -4.01 8.17
C MET A 220 0.99 -5.02 9.33
N LEU A 221 1.67 -4.72 10.44
CA LEU A 221 1.65 -5.58 11.63
C LEU A 221 0.37 -5.44 12.47
N GLY A 222 -0.47 -4.45 12.17
CA GLY A 222 -1.75 -4.17 12.83
C GLY A 222 -1.67 -3.14 13.94
N TYR A 223 -0.58 -2.38 14.04
CA TYR A 223 -0.47 -1.26 15.00
C TYR A 223 -1.34 -0.09 14.55
N ASP A 224 -1.84 0.67 15.52
CA ASP A 224 -2.59 1.90 15.25
C ASP A 224 -1.68 3.05 14.83
N THR A 225 -1.53 3.24 13.52
CA THR A 225 -0.75 4.33 12.91
C THR A 225 -1.53 5.64 12.76
N ASP A 226 -2.83 5.67 13.07
CA ASP A 226 -3.68 6.87 12.93
C ASP A 226 -3.69 7.76 14.18
N ARG A 227 -2.80 7.49 15.13
CA ARG A 227 -2.61 8.32 16.33
C ARG A 227 -2.38 9.77 15.93
N GLY A 228 -3.26 10.66 16.40
CA GLY A 228 -3.32 12.06 15.97
C GLY A 228 -2.01 12.80 16.19
N TYR A 229 -1.44 13.35 15.11
CA TYR A 229 -0.35 14.32 15.18
C TYR A 229 -0.93 15.68 15.59
N THR A 230 -1.10 15.90 16.88
CA THR A 230 -1.52 17.22 17.38
C THR A 230 -0.39 18.23 17.20
N SER A 231 -0.75 19.50 17.01
CA SER A 231 0.15 20.66 16.82
C SER A 231 1.14 20.93 17.97
N SER A 232 1.19 20.07 18.98
CA SER A 232 1.98 20.15 20.21
C SER A 232 3.25 19.28 20.22
N GLY A 233 3.74 18.82 19.06
CA GLY A 233 5.01 18.09 18.96
C GLY A 233 4.96 16.64 19.40
N ASN A 234 3.77 16.04 19.41
CA ASN A 234 3.61 14.60 19.62
C ASN A 234 4.29 13.84 18.47
N LYS A 235 5.00 12.75 18.81
CA LYS A 235 5.63 11.85 17.85
C LYS A 235 4.98 10.46 17.88
N PRO A 236 3.74 10.30 17.37
CA PRO A 236 3.03 9.03 17.29
C PRO A 236 3.87 7.84 16.81
N HIS A 237 4.68 8.01 15.77
CA HIS A 237 5.59 6.97 15.28
C HIS A 237 6.61 6.49 16.34
N ILE A 238 7.09 7.38 17.21
CA ILE A 238 7.96 7.02 18.35
C ILE A 238 7.17 6.28 19.44
N LEU A 239 5.91 6.66 19.69
CA LEU A 239 5.06 5.95 20.65
C LEU A 239 4.82 4.50 20.20
N ILE A 240 4.51 4.29 18.93
CA ILE A 240 4.35 2.95 18.34
C ILE A 240 5.65 2.16 18.41
N LEU A 241 6.78 2.78 18.08
CA LEU A 241 8.09 2.13 18.21
C LEU A 241 8.36 1.71 19.66
N ASN A 242 8.14 2.61 20.63
CA ASN A 242 8.34 2.31 22.05
C ASN A 242 7.39 1.20 22.52
N GLN A 243 6.14 1.20 22.07
CA GLN A 243 5.17 0.14 22.35
C GLN A 243 5.67 -1.22 21.82
N PHE A 244 6.20 -1.25 20.58
CA PHE A 244 6.81 -2.44 20.00
C PHE A 244 8.05 -2.90 20.79
N GLN A 245 8.97 -1.98 21.09
CA GLN A 245 10.18 -2.29 21.86
C GLN A 245 9.83 -2.84 23.24
N ASN A 246 8.86 -2.25 23.94
CA ASN A 246 8.37 -2.75 25.23
C ASN A 246 7.80 -4.17 25.13
N LYS A 247 6.94 -4.42 24.14
CA LYS A 247 6.31 -5.72 23.92
C LYS A 247 7.33 -6.84 23.74
N TYR A 248 8.50 -6.53 23.18
CA TYR A 248 9.58 -7.49 22.96
C TYR A 248 10.78 -7.33 23.91
N HIS A 249 10.62 -6.57 24.99
CA HIS A 249 11.65 -6.33 26.01
C HIS A 249 12.97 -5.76 25.47
N PHE A 250 12.87 -4.89 24.47
CA PHE A 250 13.99 -4.10 23.96
C PHE A 250 14.10 -2.76 24.70
N SER A 251 15.28 -2.15 24.67
CA SER A 251 15.45 -0.79 25.18
C SER A 251 14.64 0.18 24.32
N GLN A 252 13.87 1.05 24.95
CA GLN A 252 13.17 2.12 24.25
C GLN A 252 14.17 3.14 23.67
N SER A 253 13.99 3.54 22.42
CA SER A 253 14.74 4.61 21.77
C SER A 253 14.04 5.08 20.50
N GLU A 254 14.34 6.28 20.01
CA GLU A 254 13.89 6.71 18.67
C GLU A 254 14.53 5.96 17.50
N PHE A 255 15.52 5.11 17.76
CA PHE A 255 16.26 4.41 16.72
C PHE A 255 15.75 3.00 16.43
N ILE A 256 15.77 2.63 15.15
CA ILE A 256 15.68 1.24 14.68
C ILE A 256 17.08 0.65 14.63
N ASP A 257 17.32 -0.31 15.51
CA ASP A 257 18.55 -1.11 15.54
C ASP A 257 18.35 -2.49 14.89
N SER A 258 19.43 -3.26 14.77
CA SER A 258 19.43 -4.61 14.20
C SER A 258 18.40 -5.53 14.87
N LYS A 259 18.28 -5.47 16.21
CA LYS A 259 17.36 -6.35 16.97
C LYS A 259 15.91 -6.01 16.68
N THR A 260 15.58 -4.72 16.70
CA THR A 260 14.23 -4.21 16.44
C THR A 260 13.80 -4.58 15.03
N LEU A 261 14.64 -4.28 14.01
CA LEU A 261 14.32 -4.56 12.62
C LEU A 261 14.17 -6.06 12.33
N LEU A 262 15.06 -6.91 12.86
CA LEU A 262 14.96 -8.37 12.70
C LEU A 262 13.64 -8.92 13.30
N LYS A 263 13.15 -8.32 14.39
CA LYS A 263 11.87 -8.73 14.98
C LYS A 263 10.69 -8.27 14.13
N ILE A 264 10.71 -7.04 13.59
CA ILE A 264 9.68 -6.57 12.66
C ILE A 264 9.64 -7.49 11.43
N ASP A 265 10.79 -7.78 10.83
CA ASP A 265 10.94 -8.67 9.68
C ASP A 265 10.40 -10.09 9.94
N GLU A 266 10.71 -10.68 11.10
CA GLU A 266 10.18 -11.98 11.51
C GLU A 266 8.64 -11.98 11.50
N LEU A 267 8.03 -10.97 12.13
CA LEU A 267 6.58 -10.88 12.24
C LEU A 267 5.94 -10.63 10.88
N LEU A 268 6.50 -9.73 10.06
CA LEU A 268 6.03 -9.46 8.71
C LEU A 268 6.12 -10.69 7.82
N THR A 269 7.20 -11.45 7.90
CA THR A 269 7.37 -12.70 7.13
C THR A 269 6.19 -13.65 7.39
N GLU A 270 5.73 -13.75 8.64
CA GLU A 270 4.55 -14.57 8.97
C GLU A 270 3.24 -13.94 8.45
N ARG A 271 3.13 -12.61 8.44
CA ARG A 271 1.97 -11.90 7.88
C ARG A 271 1.84 -12.04 6.37
N GLU A 272 2.95 -11.92 5.64
CA GLU A 272 2.99 -11.99 4.18
C GLU A 272 2.46 -13.32 3.63
N LYS A 273 2.60 -14.41 4.40
CA LYS A 273 1.98 -15.71 4.08
C LYS A 273 0.46 -15.63 4.03
N LYS A 274 -0.17 -14.80 4.87
CA LYS A 274 -1.62 -14.55 4.82
C LYS A 274 -1.97 -13.67 3.62
N TYR A 275 -1.20 -12.60 3.39
CA TYR A 275 -1.48 -11.64 2.32
C TYR A 275 -1.44 -12.27 0.93
N SER A 276 -0.49 -13.17 0.70
CA SER A 276 -0.37 -13.89 -0.58
C SER A 276 -1.56 -14.79 -0.93
N GLN A 277 -2.50 -15.01 -0.02
CA GLN A 277 -3.74 -15.74 -0.29
C GLN A 277 -4.81 -14.89 -0.99
N TYR A 278 -4.58 -13.59 -1.16
CA TYR A 278 -5.54 -12.61 -1.68
C TYR A 278 -5.10 -11.98 -2.99
N LEU A 279 -4.17 -12.63 -3.69
CA LEU A 279 -3.77 -12.27 -5.06
C LEU A 279 -4.92 -12.47 -6.07
N ASP A 280 -5.95 -13.21 -5.68
CA ASP A 280 -7.18 -13.44 -6.45
C ASP A 280 -8.23 -12.31 -6.28
N PHE A 281 -7.93 -11.28 -5.48
CA PHE A 281 -8.81 -10.14 -5.31
C PHE A 281 -9.09 -9.48 -6.68
N PRO A 282 -10.36 -9.23 -7.06
CA PRO A 282 -10.67 -8.77 -8.41
C PRO A 282 -9.95 -7.48 -8.83
N LEU A 283 -9.67 -6.56 -7.90
CA LEU A 283 -8.95 -5.32 -8.21
C LEU A 283 -7.43 -5.42 -8.02
N TYR A 284 -6.86 -6.60 -7.72
CA TYR A 284 -5.41 -6.74 -7.45
C TYR A 284 -4.57 -6.18 -8.60
N GLY A 285 -4.95 -6.42 -9.85
CA GLY A 285 -4.25 -5.88 -11.03
C GLY A 285 -4.18 -4.35 -11.09
N HIS A 286 -5.16 -3.68 -10.48
CA HIS A 286 -5.37 -2.23 -10.53
C HIS A 286 -4.85 -1.48 -9.30
N ILE A 287 -4.40 -2.19 -8.26
CA ILE A 287 -3.74 -1.57 -7.12
C ILE A 287 -2.36 -1.11 -7.57
N ASP A 288 -2.11 0.19 -7.49
CA ASP A 288 -0.77 0.74 -7.72
C ASP A 288 -0.01 0.91 -6.41
N HIS A 289 1.29 0.68 -6.49
CA HIS A 289 2.21 0.77 -5.37
C HIS A 289 2.96 2.10 -5.49
N LEU A 290 2.28 3.17 -5.10
CA LEU A 290 2.73 4.54 -5.30
C LEU A 290 4.13 4.84 -4.76
N ASP A 291 4.48 4.26 -3.61
CA ASP A 291 5.70 4.59 -2.87
C ASP A 291 6.47 3.31 -2.50
N GLU A 292 7.76 3.18 -2.83
CA GLU A 292 8.59 2.00 -2.51
C GLU A 292 8.65 1.68 -0.99
N ASN A 293 8.40 2.69 -0.16
CA ASN A 293 8.35 2.60 1.30
C ASN A 293 6.92 2.48 1.86
N GLY A 294 5.90 2.49 1.00
CA GLY A 294 4.50 2.31 1.39
C GLY A 294 4.18 0.86 1.76
N PRO A 295 2.94 0.59 2.22
CA PRO A 295 2.49 -0.76 2.53
C PRO A 295 2.47 -1.65 1.27
N ALA A 296 2.84 -2.92 1.43
CA ALA A 296 2.88 -3.85 0.31
C ALA A 296 1.51 -4.00 -0.38
N LYS A 297 1.53 -4.17 -1.71
CA LYS A 297 0.33 -4.35 -2.53
C LYS A 297 -0.53 -5.54 -2.08
N GLU A 298 0.09 -6.63 -1.68
CA GLU A 298 -0.59 -7.82 -1.15
C GLU A 298 -1.31 -7.54 0.16
N PHE A 299 -0.75 -6.68 1.01
CA PHE A 299 -1.41 -6.25 2.23
C PHE A 299 -2.66 -5.42 1.93
N LEU A 300 -2.60 -4.48 0.97
CA LEU A 300 -3.75 -3.70 0.54
C LEU A 300 -4.87 -4.59 -0.02
N ALA A 301 -4.52 -5.54 -0.89
CA ALA A 301 -5.48 -6.52 -1.39
C ALA A 301 -6.10 -7.36 -0.27
N TYR A 302 -5.30 -7.77 0.71
CA TYR A 302 -5.78 -8.48 1.89
C TYR A 302 -6.81 -7.66 2.68
N ILE A 303 -6.49 -6.42 3.08
CA ILE A 303 -7.42 -5.59 3.87
C ILE A 303 -8.69 -5.24 3.08
N TRP A 304 -8.61 -5.07 1.76
CA TRP A 304 -9.77 -4.70 0.94
C TRP A 304 -10.68 -5.86 0.56
N SER A 305 -10.23 -7.10 0.71
CA SER A 305 -11.00 -8.28 0.30
C SER A 305 -11.37 -9.21 1.44
N TYR A 306 -10.53 -9.28 2.48
CA TYR A 306 -10.74 -10.19 3.60
C TYR A 306 -12.09 -10.01 4.30
N PRO A 307 -12.54 -8.78 4.66
CA PRO A 307 -13.84 -8.61 5.31
C PRO A 307 -14.99 -9.11 4.45
N PHE A 308 -14.95 -8.85 3.14
CA PHE A 308 -16.00 -9.29 2.20
C PHE A 308 -16.07 -10.81 2.11
N LYS A 309 -14.94 -11.53 2.11
CA LYS A 309 -14.94 -13.00 2.11
C LYS A 309 -15.62 -13.60 3.36
N LEU A 310 -15.81 -12.82 4.43
CA LEU A 310 -16.44 -13.24 5.68
C LEU A 310 -17.93 -12.89 5.78
N LEU A 311 -18.45 -12.06 4.88
CA LEU A 311 -19.87 -11.72 4.85
C LEU A 311 -20.71 -12.91 4.35
N PRO A 312 -22.01 -12.98 4.65
CA PRO A 312 -22.91 -13.95 4.01
C PRO A 312 -22.89 -13.81 2.49
N GLU A 313 -22.92 -14.94 1.77
CA GLU A 313 -22.80 -14.97 0.30
C GLU A 313 -23.74 -14.00 -0.44
N ALA A 314 -24.95 -13.79 0.09
CA ALA A 314 -25.97 -12.91 -0.48
C ALA A 314 -25.54 -11.43 -0.55
N ILE A 315 -24.59 -11.02 0.30
CA ILE A 315 -24.08 -9.65 0.42
C ILE A 315 -22.56 -9.61 0.27
N GLN A 316 -21.99 -10.53 -0.50
CA GLN A 316 -20.57 -10.46 -0.86
C GLN A 316 -20.40 -9.74 -2.20
N LEU A 317 -19.41 -8.85 -2.27
CA LEU A 317 -18.84 -8.40 -3.54
C LEU A 317 -17.91 -9.50 -4.08
N LYS A 318 -18.11 -9.90 -5.32
CA LYS A 318 -17.42 -11.05 -5.95
C LYS A 318 -16.69 -10.69 -7.23
N THR A 319 -17.15 -9.67 -7.95
CA THR A 319 -16.60 -9.31 -9.27
C THR A 319 -15.93 -7.95 -9.25
N GLU A 320 -15.02 -7.72 -10.20
CA GLU A 320 -14.37 -6.42 -10.40
C GLU A 320 -15.39 -5.28 -10.54
N ALA A 321 -16.41 -5.45 -11.40
CA ALA A 321 -17.46 -4.45 -11.60
C ALA A 321 -18.22 -4.10 -10.31
N GLN A 322 -18.47 -5.08 -9.44
CA GLN A 322 -19.13 -4.85 -8.14
C GLN A 322 -18.25 -4.02 -7.20
N PHE A 323 -16.96 -4.36 -7.10
CA PHE A 323 -16.01 -3.59 -6.29
C PHE A 323 -15.83 -2.17 -6.83
N LEU A 324 -15.68 -2.00 -8.15
CA LEU A 324 -15.58 -0.68 -8.78
C LEU A 324 -16.82 0.15 -8.51
N TRP A 325 -18.00 -0.44 -8.65
CA TRP A 325 -19.24 0.30 -8.41
C TRP A 325 -19.34 0.73 -6.95
N CYS A 326 -18.99 -0.14 -5.99
CA CYS A 326 -18.89 0.22 -4.57
C CYS A 326 -17.93 1.39 -4.37
N PHE A 327 -16.67 1.25 -4.80
CA PHE A 327 -15.61 2.24 -4.60
C PHE A 327 -15.93 3.58 -5.26
N TYR A 328 -16.54 3.56 -6.44
CA TYR A 328 -16.91 4.76 -7.16
C TYR A 328 -18.09 5.51 -6.51
N THR A 329 -19.09 4.80 -5.98
CA THR A 329 -20.36 5.43 -5.59
C THR A 329 -20.49 5.76 -4.11
N GLN A 330 -19.98 4.91 -3.22
CA GLN A 330 -20.20 5.05 -1.76
C GLN A 330 -18.95 4.68 -0.97
N CYS A 331 -18.17 3.69 -1.40
CA CYS A 331 -16.95 3.24 -0.74
C CYS A 331 -15.75 4.18 -0.97
N GLY A 332 -16.01 5.50 -0.99
CA GLY A 332 -15.18 6.59 -1.52
C GLY A 332 -13.90 6.93 -0.76
N SER A 333 -13.41 6.06 0.13
CA SER A 333 -12.05 6.15 0.70
C SER A 333 -10.96 5.71 -0.29
N PHE A 334 -11.33 5.46 -1.55
CA PHE A 334 -10.43 5.04 -2.61
C PHE A 334 -10.47 6.04 -3.75
N VAL A 335 -9.28 6.42 -4.23
CA VAL A 335 -9.15 7.24 -5.43
C VAL A 335 -9.06 6.29 -6.60
N ILE A 336 -9.98 6.42 -7.57
CA ILE A 336 -9.87 5.74 -8.86
C ILE A 336 -9.43 6.77 -9.90
N GLU A 337 -8.15 6.79 -10.25
CA GLU A 337 -7.66 7.69 -11.29
C GLU A 337 -7.90 7.11 -12.69
N ASN A 338 -8.05 8.02 -13.66
CA ASN A 338 -8.33 7.71 -15.07
C ASN A 338 -9.60 6.88 -15.30
N PHE A 339 -10.47 6.79 -14.29
CA PHE A 339 -11.74 6.11 -14.41
C PHE A 339 -12.69 6.89 -15.32
N THR A 340 -13.04 6.28 -16.45
CA THR A 340 -14.21 6.72 -17.22
C THR A 340 -15.46 6.10 -16.60
N TYR A 341 -16.55 6.86 -16.53
CA TYR A 341 -17.79 6.52 -15.81
C TYR A 341 -18.52 5.23 -16.28
N ASN A 342 -17.91 4.42 -17.15
CA ASN A 342 -18.50 3.17 -17.62
C ASN A 342 -17.95 1.97 -16.82
N PRO A 343 -18.68 1.43 -15.83
CA PRO A 343 -18.24 0.26 -15.06
C PRO A 343 -18.15 -1.02 -15.91
N TYR A 344 -18.71 -1.02 -17.12
CA TYR A 344 -18.66 -2.13 -18.07
C TYR A 344 -17.52 -2.02 -19.09
N ASP A 345 -16.82 -0.87 -19.13
CA ASP A 345 -15.66 -0.61 -19.98
C ASP A 345 -14.80 0.48 -19.31
N PRO A 346 -14.16 0.17 -18.16
CA PRO A 346 -13.58 1.19 -17.29
C PRO A 346 -12.32 1.85 -17.87
N GLY A 347 -11.80 1.36 -19.00
CA GLY A 347 -10.50 1.78 -19.55
C GLY A 347 -9.33 1.33 -18.66
N ASP A 348 -8.14 1.88 -18.88
CA ASP A 348 -7.01 1.72 -17.97
C ASP A 348 -7.21 2.65 -16.77
N TYR A 349 -7.50 2.08 -15.60
CA TYR A 349 -7.69 2.81 -14.35
C TYR A 349 -6.78 2.26 -13.25
N THR A 350 -6.51 3.11 -12.26
CA THR A 350 -5.69 2.79 -11.10
C THR A 350 -6.47 3.05 -9.82
N VAL A 351 -6.37 2.13 -8.87
CA VAL A 351 -7.00 2.23 -7.55
C VAL A 351 -5.94 2.54 -6.50
N TYR A 352 -6.15 3.63 -5.76
CA TYR A 352 -5.32 4.02 -4.63
C TYR A 352 -6.13 4.07 -3.35
N ASN A 353 -5.43 3.90 -2.24
CA ASN A 353 -5.94 4.36 -0.96
C ASN A 353 -5.86 5.89 -0.94
N GLU A 354 -6.96 6.58 -0.61
CA GLU A 354 -6.94 8.04 -0.45
C GLU A 354 -5.90 8.48 0.60
N ALA A 355 -5.73 7.70 1.67
CA ALA A 355 -4.72 7.92 2.70
C ALA A 355 -3.28 7.63 2.25
N ILE A 356 -3.07 7.21 1.00
CA ILE A 356 -1.75 7.01 0.38
C ILE A 356 -1.69 7.77 -0.97
N SER A 357 -2.71 8.55 -1.32
CA SER A 357 -2.77 9.27 -2.60
C SER A 357 -1.59 10.25 -2.74
N PRO A 358 -0.93 10.36 -3.91
CA PRO A 358 0.22 11.26 -4.11
C PRO A 358 -0.16 12.74 -3.99
N SER A 359 -1.46 13.06 -4.14
CA SER A 359 -1.99 14.42 -4.15
C SER A 359 -2.45 14.91 -2.76
N GLY A 360 -2.50 14.03 -1.75
CA GLY A 360 -2.93 14.38 -0.40
C GLY A 360 -1.77 14.83 0.50
N ASN A 361 -1.92 15.96 1.20
CA ASN A 361 -1.15 16.23 2.41
C ASN A 361 -1.57 15.17 3.44
N LEU A 362 -0.69 14.19 3.70
CA LEU A 362 -0.93 13.21 4.75
C LEU A 362 -0.42 13.74 6.06
N ASP A 363 -1.34 14.18 6.90
CA ASP A 363 -1.08 14.48 8.31
C ASP A 363 -0.96 13.18 9.14
N SER A 364 -1.48 12.04 8.65
CA SER A 364 -1.35 10.71 9.27
C SER A 364 -1.38 9.57 8.24
N LEU A 365 -0.82 8.41 8.61
CA LEU A 365 -1.04 7.14 7.91
C LEU A 365 -2.14 6.38 8.64
N ARG A 366 -3.34 6.30 8.06
CA ARG A 366 -4.48 5.60 8.70
C ARG A 366 -4.10 4.18 9.10
N SER A 367 -4.56 3.71 10.25
CA SER A 367 -4.31 2.35 10.70
C SER A 367 -5.07 1.32 9.86
N ALA A 368 -4.62 0.07 9.90
CA ALA A 368 -5.30 -1.01 9.20
C ALA A 368 -6.74 -1.21 9.71
N SER A 369 -6.97 -1.02 11.01
CA SER A 369 -8.31 -1.09 11.60
C SER A 369 -9.21 0.04 11.10
N GLU A 370 -8.74 1.28 11.06
CA GLU A 370 -9.54 2.40 10.55
C GLU A 370 -9.89 2.21 9.07
N LEU A 371 -8.94 1.75 8.24
CA LEU A 371 -9.23 1.44 6.84
C LEU A 371 -10.32 0.37 6.68
N LEU A 372 -10.33 -0.64 7.54
CA LEU A 372 -11.36 -1.67 7.55
C LEU A 372 -12.71 -1.13 8.02
N VAL A 373 -12.71 -0.31 9.07
CA VAL A 373 -13.91 0.34 9.60
C VAL A 373 -14.55 1.22 8.54
N SER A 374 -13.80 2.15 7.93
CA SER A 374 -14.31 3.00 6.85
C SER A 374 -14.83 2.15 5.68
N LEU A 375 -14.11 1.10 5.27
CA LEU A 375 -14.53 0.23 4.18
C LEU A 375 -15.87 -0.48 4.47
N MET A 376 -16.06 -1.03 5.67
CA MET A 376 -17.30 -1.70 6.04
C MET A 376 -18.46 -0.72 6.29
N HIS A 377 -18.15 0.46 6.84
CA HIS A 377 -19.11 1.56 7.00
C HIS A 377 -19.66 1.97 5.64
N GLU A 378 -18.80 2.33 4.70
CA GLU A 378 -19.26 2.80 3.39
C GLU A 378 -19.90 1.68 2.55
N TYR A 379 -19.45 0.44 2.75
CA TYR A 379 -20.12 -0.71 2.14
C TYR A 379 -21.57 -0.87 2.65
N ALA A 380 -21.83 -0.56 3.91
CA ALA A 380 -23.19 -0.59 4.44
C ALA A 380 -24.08 0.44 3.74
N HIS A 381 -23.59 1.67 3.51
CA HIS A 381 -24.31 2.66 2.67
C HIS A 381 -24.55 2.15 1.25
N TYR A 382 -23.60 1.41 0.68
CA TYR A 382 -23.73 0.84 -0.65
C TYR A 382 -24.89 -0.16 -0.76
N ILE A 383 -25.09 -1.02 0.24
CA ILE A 383 -26.15 -2.04 0.27
C ILE A 383 -27.48 -1.56 0.88
N ASP A 384 -27.51 -0.35 1.42
CA ASP A 384 -28.72 0.22 1.98
C ASP A 384 -29.71 0.65 0.88
N TYR A 385 -30.85 -0.05 0.80
CA TYR A 385 -31.93 0.29 -0.13
C TYR A 385 -32.43 1.73 0.03
N PHE A 386 -32.42 2.24 1.26
CA PHE A 386 -32.92 3.58 1.57
C PHE A 386 -32.09 4.68 0.92
N VAL A 387 -30.80 4.42 0.63
CA VAL A 387 -29.92 5.35 -0.11
C VAL A 387 -30.19 5.32 -1.62
N ARG A 388 -30.64 4.18 -2.17
CA ARG A 388 -30.71 3.97 -3.63
C ARG A 388 -32.11 3.61 -4.12
N ALA A 389 -32.86 4.63 -4.54
CA ALA A 389 -34.01 4.40 -5.43
C ALA A 389 -33.50 4.06 -6.85
N ASN A 390 -33.76 2.84 -7.34
CA ASN A 390 -33.37 2.28 -8.66
C ASN A 390 -31.90 1.83 -8.83
N PRO A 391 -31.49 0.77 -8.12
CA PRO A 391 -30.21 0.11 -8.37
C PRO A 391 -30.19 -0.68 -9.71
N ASP A 392 -29.05 -0.67 -10.41
CA ASP A 392 -28.76 -1.62 -11.50
C ASP A 392 -28.64 -3.04 -10.92
N PRO A 393 -29.54 -3.98 -11.28
CA PRO A 393 -29.60 -5.31 -10.68
C PRO A 393 -28.40 -6.21 -11.04
N GLU A 394 -27.62 -5.89 -12.08
CA GLU A 394 -26.42 -6.66 -12.45
C GLU A 394 -25.18 -6.21 -11.65
N LEU A 395 -25.15 -4.95 -11.21
CA LEU A 395 -24.03 -4.36 -10.46
C LEU A 395 -24.23 -4.40 -8.95
N LEU A 396 -25.47 -4.56 -8.46
CA LEU A 396 -25.81 -4.48 -7.05
C LEU A 396 -26.28 -5.83 -6.52
N SER A 397 -25.33 -6.63 -6.03
CA SER A 397 -25.66 -7.79 -5.19
C SER A 397 -25.98 -7.32 -3.78
N GLY A 398 -27.06 -7.82 -3.20
CA GLY A 398 -27.26 -7.75 -1.75
C GLY A 398 -27.86 -6.47 -1.20
N ILE A 399 -28.66 -5.73 -1.98
CA ILE A 399 -29.43 -4.60 -1.43
C ILE A 399 -30.43 -5.08 -0.39
N ILE A 400 -30.48 -4.38 0.74
CA ILE A 400 -31.28 -4.75 1.90
C ILE A 400 -32.30 -3.67 2.17
N ASP A 401 -33.56 -4.08 2.36
CA ASP A 401 -34.59 -3.22 2.90
C ASP A 401 -34.32 -2.97 4.39
N THR A 402 -33.75 -1.80 4.68
CA THR A 402 -33.41 -1.31 6.02
C THR A 402 -34.57 -0.57 6.71
N THR A 403 -35.76 -0.51 6.10
CA THR A 403 -36.91 0.22 6.67
C THR A 403 -37.21 -0.23 8.10
N THR A 404 -37.26 -1.54 8.33
CA THR A 404 -37.54 -2.09 9.66
C THR A 404 -36.37 -1.97 10.65
N PHE A 405 -35.14 -1.74 10.17
CA PHE A 405 -34.03 -1.35 11.02
C PHE A 405 -34.26 0.09 11.52
N TYR A 406 -34.61 1.01 10.62
CA TYR A 406 -34.87 2.40 10.99
C TYR A 406 -36.10 2.58 11.88
N ASP A 407 -37.12 1.75 11.72
CA ASP A 407 -38.29 1.74 12.61
C ASP A 407 -37.93 1.47 14.08
N ILE A 408 -36.72 0.99 14.39
CA ILE A 408 -36.24 0.83 15.77
C ILE A 408 -36.07 2.19 16.45
N SER A 409 -35.42 3.15 15.79
CA SER A 409 -35.02 4.44 16.39
C SER A 409 -35.75 5.66 15.82
N TYR A 410 -36.49 5.51 14.73
CA TYR A 410 -37.10 6.61 13.98
C TYR A 410 -38.61 6.39 13.76
N GLU A 411 -39.37 7.47 13.53
CA GLU A 411 -40.86 7.41 13.46
C GLU A 411 -41.49 8.09 12.23
N LYS A 412 -40.76 8.95 11.51
CA LYS A 412 -41.34 9.74 10.42
C LYS A 412 -40.34 9.97 9.30
N LEU A 413 -40.75 9.65 8.08
CA LEU A 413 -40.02 9.98 6.85
C LEU A 413 -40.43 11.32 6.28
N MET A 414 -39.43 12.14 5.97
CA MET A 414 -39.55 13.32 5.13
C MET A 414 -38.51 13.22 4.01
N VAL A 415 -38.95 13.51 2.79
CA VAL A 415 -38.06 13.63 1.63
C VAL A 415 -37.89 15.11 1.32
N THR A 416 -36.69 15.65 1.49
CA THR A 416 -36.33 17.04 1.15
C THR A 416 -35.28 17.05 0.05
N GLU A 417 -35.59 17.63 -1.11
CA GLU A 417 -34.61 17.82 -2.21
C GLU A 417 -33.78 16.58 -2.58
N GLY A 418 -34.39 15.38 -2.56
CA GLY A 418 -33.72 14.12 -2.87
C GLY A 418 -32.99 13.47 -1.68
N TRP A 419 -33.09 14.02 -0.48
CA TRP A 419 -32.57 13.46 0.76
C TRP A 419 -33.67 12.83 1.60
N TYR A 420 -33.34 11.72 2.26
CA TYR A 420 -34.22 11.07 3.22
C TYR A 420 -33.84 11.51 4.63
N CYS A 421 -34.73 12.28 5.26
CA CYS A 421 -34.58 12.70 6.64
C CYS A 421 -35.59 11.94 7.50
N LEU A 422 -35.11 11.34 8.59
CA LEU A 422 -35.94 10.68 9.59
C LEU A 422 -35.95 11.46 10.89
N LYS A 423 -37.13 11.53 11.52
CA LYS A 423 -37.24 12.05 12.89
C LYS A 423 -36.98 10.91 13.87
N LYS A 424 -36.02 11.11 14.79
CA LYS A 424 -35.81 10.20 15.92
C LYS A 424 -37.08 10.13 16.78
N LYS A 425 -37.35 8.95 17.34
CA LYS A 425 -38.42 8.79 18.33
C LYS A 425 -38.15 9.69 19.54
N THR A 426 -39.22 10.16 20.16
CA THR A 426 -39.16 11.16 21.24
C THR A 426 -38.44 10.70 22.52
N ASN A 427 -38.23 9.39 22.69
CA ASN A 427 -37.59 8.78 23.85
C ASN A 427 -36.18 8.21 23.55
N MET A 428 -35.59 8.56 22.40
CA MET A 428 -34.25 8.11 22.04
C MET A 428 -33.19 8.86 22.84
N ASP A 429 -32.29 8.11 23.45
CA ASP A 429 -31.08 8.61 24.08
C ASP A 429 -29.88 8.47 23.12
N ILE A 430 -28.86 9.30 23.31
CA ILE A 430 -27.61 9.21 22.55
C ILE A 430 -26.95 7.83 22.76
N TYR A 431 -27.14 7.18 23.92
CA TYR A 431 -26.66 5.82 24.23
C TYR A 431 -27.43 4.69 23.53
N ASP A 432 -28.51 4.98 22.79
CA ASP A 432 -29.23 3.97 22.00
C ASP A 432 -28.59 3.72 20.61
N PHE A 433 -27.40 4.30 20.39
CA PHE A 433 -26.61 4.22 19.16
C PHE A 433 -25.23 3.64 19.49
N ILE A 434 -24.68 2.84 18.56
CA ILE A 434 -23.46 2.08 18.84
C ILE A 434 -22.22 2.98 18.97
N SER A 435 -22.24 4.12 18.27
CA SER A 435 -21.19 5.13 18.24
C SER A 435 -21.76 6.53 18.28
N ARG A 436 -20.92 7.52 18.59
CA ARG A 436 -21.27 8.93 18.45
C ARG A 436 -21.62 9.27 17.00
N TYR A 437 -20.90 8.75 16.01
CA TYR A 437 -21.15 9.07 14.61
C TYR A 437 -22.58 8.69 14.18
N ALA A 438 -23.04 7.51 14.61
CA ALA A 438 -24.43 7.06 14.47
C ALA A 438 -25.44 8.00 15.17
N ALA A 439 -25.06 8.55 16.33
CA ALA A 439 -25.95 9.37 17.14
C ALA A 439 -26.01 10.85 16.70
N THR A 440 -24.88 11.45 16.29
CA THR A 440 -24.72 12.91 16.17
C THR A 440 -24.57 13.42 14.75
N SER A 441 -24.75 12.58 13.72
CA SER A 441 -24.77 13.02 12.31
C SER A 441 -25.87 14.04 11.97
N GLU A 442 -26.66 14.46 12.97
CA GLU A 442 -27.62 15.57 13.00
C GLU A 442 -27.10 16.91 12.45
N GLY A 443 -25.78 17.12 12.34
CA GLY A 443 -25.16 18.37 11.86
C GLY A 443 -24.47 18.34 10.50
N TYR A 444 -24.16 17.16 9.95
CA TYR A 444 -23.57 17.04 8.60
C TYR A 444 -24.61 17.15 7.48
N ALA A 445 -25.88 16.99 7.83
CA ALA A 445 -26.99 17.16 6.92
C ALA A 445 -27.43 18.63 6.88
N SER A 446 -26.71 19.48 6.16
CA SER A 446 -27.16 20.85 5.82
C SER A 446 -28.58 20.91 5.20
N ASN A 447 -29.11 19.75 4.79
CA ASN A 447 -30.35 19.60 4.04
C ASN A 447 -31.50 18.95 4.85
N CYS A 448 -31.26 18.55 6.11
CA CYS A 448 -32.34 18.09 7.01
C CYS A 448 -32.79 19.25 7.92
N PRO A 449 -34.11 19.45 8.12
CA PRO A 449 -34.60 20.47 9.06
C PRO A 449 -34.15 20.19 10.51
N GLU A 450 -34.16 21.22 11.36
CA GLU A 450 -33.88 21.08 12.79
C GLU A 450 -34.73 19.97 13.43
N GLY A 451 -34.08 19.08 14.19
CA GLY A 451 -34.71 17.92 14.83
C GLY A 451 -34.93 16.70 13.90
N TRP A 452 -34.33 16.71 12.71
CA TRP A 452 -34.29 15.57 11.78
C TRP A 452 -32.85 15.13 11.54
N SER A 453 -32.65 13.83 11.32
CA SER A 453 -31.33 13.24 11.13
C SER A 453 -31.28 12.45 9.82
N ARG A 454 -30.07 12.25 9.28
CA ARG A 454 -29.83 11.20 8.31
C ARG A 454 -29.66 9.88 9.07
N PRO A 455 -30.58 8.93 8.93
CA PRO A 455 -30.53 7.68 9.69
C PRO A 455 -29.44 6.73 9.17
N LEU A 456 -28.91 7.00 7.99
CA LEU A 456 -27.99 6.15 7.24
C LEU A 456 -26.75 5.77 8.07
N GLU A 457 -26.19 6.73 8.81
CA GLU A 457 -25.00 6.51 9.63
C GLU A 457 -25.25 5.52 10.78
N ASP A 458 -26.47 5.45 11.31
CA ASP A 458 -26.83 4.48 12.35
C ASP A 458 -26.74 3.04 11.81
N PHE A 459 -27.23 2.82 10.59
CA PHE A 459 -27.12 1.52 9.94
C PHE A 459 -25.66 1.19 9.61
N ALA A 460 -24.92 2.13 9.03
CA ALA A 460 -23.54 1.91 8.62
C ALA A 460 -22.59 1.61 9.78
N GLU A 461 -22.69 2.39 10.85
CA GLU A 461 -21.91 2.17 12.07
C GLU A 461 -22.30 0.85 12.76
N SER A 462 -23.61 0.54 12.83
CA SER A 462 -24.07 -0.73 13.39
C SER A 462 -23.59 -1.94 12.57
N PHE A 463 -23.58 -1.83 11.24
CA PHE A 463 -23.06 -2.87 10.34
C PHE A 463 -21.55 -3.07 10.56
N ALA A 464 -20.77 -1.99 10.52
CA ALA A 464 -19.32 -2.05 10.73
C ALA A 464 -18.98 -2.63 12.10
N ALA A 465 -19.64 -2.16 13.16
CA ALA A 465 -19.47 -2.68 14.52
C ALA A 465 -19.83 -4.17 14.63
N TYR A 466 -20.88 -4.64 13.94
CA TYR A 466 -21.28 -6.04 13.96
C TYR A 466 -20.18 -6.96 13.42
N VAL A 467 -19.51 -6.54 12.34
CA VAL A 467 -18.46 -7.32 11.67
C VAL A 467 -17.10 -7.16 12.36
N LEU A 468 -16.71 -5.93 12.72
CA LEU A 468 -15.36 -5.59 13.14
C LEU A 468 -15.20 -5.42 14.65
N ALA A 469 -16.28 -5.16 15.38
CA ALA A 469 -16.29 -5.01 16.84
C ALA A 469 -17.41 -5.84 17.50
N GLY A 470 -17.62 -7.07 17.02
CA GLY A 470 -18.73 -7.92 17.45
C GLY A 470 -18.77 -8.19 18.96
N LYS A 471 -17.62 -8.24 19.64
CA LYS A 471 -17.54 -8.37 21.12
C LYS A 471 -18.11 -7.13 21.81
N ASP A 472 -17.71 -5.95 21.36
CA ASP A 472 -18.11 -4.69 21.96
C ASP A 472 -19.60 -4.41 21.69
N PHE A 473 -20.10 -4.72 20.49
CA PHE A 473 -21.53 -4.62 20.20
C PHE A 473 -22.37 -5.62 21.02
N ARG A 474 -21.91 -6.87 21.21
CA ARG A 474 -22.58 -7.82 22.11
C ARG A 474 -22.61 -7.34 23.56
N ASN A 475 -21.52 -6.73 24.04
CA ASN A 475 -21.48 -6.13 25.37
C ASN A 475 -22.48 -4.97 25.47
N ALA A 476 -22.55 -4.10 24.45
CA ALA A 476 -23.48 -2.98 24.39
C ALA A 476 -24.95 -3.42 24.45
N MET A 477 -25.35 -4.41 23.65
CA MET A 477 -26.73 -4.90 23.66
C MET A 477 -27.16 -5.55 24.99
N SER A 478 -26.21 -6.04 25.79
CA SER A 478 -26.52 -6.56 27.13
C SER A 478 -26.94 -5.47 28.11
N GLN A 479 -26.64 -4.21 27.78
CA GLN A 479 -26.87 -3.03 28.60
C GLN A 479 -27.96 -2.11 28.04
N ASN A 480 -28.29 -2.24 26.74
CA ASN A 480 -29.23 -1.37 26.04
C ASN A 480 -30.20 -2.17 25.14
N GLU A 481 -31.51 -2.06 25.40
CA GLU A 481 -32.56 -2.78 24.66
C GLU A 481 -32.66 -2.35 23.20
N VAL A 482 -32.47 -1.06 22.89
CA VAL A 482 -32.51 -0.56 21.52
C VAL A 482 -31.34 -1.12 20.70
N LEU A 483 -30.13 -1.16 21.28
CA LEU A 483 -28.99 -1.81 20.66
C LEU A 483 -29.19 -3.32 20.50
N ALA A 484 -29.88 -3.97 21.45
CA ALA A 484 -30.26 -5.37 21.30
C ALA A 484 -31.21 -5.59 20.12
N GLN A 485 -32.15 -4.68 19.87
CA GLN A 485 -33.03 -4.75 18.70
C GLN A 485 -32.23 -4.59 17.40
N LYS A 486 -31.32 -3.60 17.32
CA LYS A 486 -30.46 -3.37 16.15
C LYS A 486 -29.55 -4.57 15.87
N TYR A 487 -28.87 -5.08 16.90
CA TYR A 487 -28.01 -6.25 16.80
C TYR A 487 -28.77 -7.47 16.29
N ASN A 488 -29.93 -7.78 16.90
CA ASN A 488 -30.75 -8.92 16.49
C ASN A 488 -31.33 -8.73 15.08
N TRP A 489 -31.63 -7.50 14.68
CA TRP A 489 -32.07 -7.21 13.33
C TRP A 489 -30.97 -7.56 12.31
N LEU A 490 -29.73 -7.09 12.54
CA LEU A 490 -28.58 -7.42 11.69
C LEU A 490 -28.35 -8.93 11.64
N LYS A 491 -28.30 -9.58 12.81
CA LYS A 491 -28.11 -11.03 12.93
C LYS A 491 -29.14 -11.82 12.11
N ASN A 492 -30.42 -11.51 12.27
CA ASN A 492 -31.49 -12.33 11.70
C ASN A 492 -31.78 -12.00 10.23
N ASN A 493 -31.78 -10.72 9.86
CA ASN A 493 -32.19 -10.29 8.52
C ASN A 493 -31.03 -10.31 7.54
N LEU A 494 -29.83 -9.92 7.99
CA LEU A 494 -28.67 -9.72 7.14
C LEU A 494 -27.67 -10.87 7.25
N PHE A 495 -27.19 -11.14 8.46
CA PHE A 495 -26.10 -12.08 8.70
C PHE A 495 -26.52 -13.55 8.84
N LYS A 496 -27.82 -13.83 8.80
CA LYS A 496 -28.41 -15.19 8.87
C LYS A 496 -27.88 -16.01 10.06
N GLY A 497 -27.70 -15.34 11.19
CA GLY A 497 -27.21 -15.93 12.44
C GLY A 497 -25.69 -15.90 12.60
N ILE A 498 -24.91 -15.56 11.57
CA ILE A 498 -23.45 -15.46 11.65
C ILE A 498 -23.07 -14.29 12.58
N GLU A 499 -22.21 -14.57 13.57
CA GLU A 499 -21.67 -13.58 14.50
C GLU A 499 -20.14 -13.56 14.44
N TYR A 500 -19.53 -12.42 14.79
CA TYR A 500 -18.08 -12.22 14.71
C TYR A 500 -17.46 -12.07 16.11
N ASP A 501 -16.31 -12.70 16.36
CA ASP A 501 -15.54 -12.62 17.62
C ASP A 501 -14.49 -11.50 17.59
N THR A 502 -14.87 -10.36 17.02
CA THR A 502 -13.97 -9.26 16.67
C THR A 502 -14.08 -8.10 17.66
N ASN A 503 -13.01 -7.30 17.76
CA ASN A 503 -12.89 -6.14 18.65
C ASN A 503 -11.87 -5.14 18.12
N LEU A 504 -11.92 -4.86 16.81
CA LEU A 504 -11.07 -3.83 16.21
C LEU A 504 -11.43 -2.47 16.81
N THR A 505 -10.41 -1.64 16.99
CA THR A 505 -10.59 -0.26 17.42
C THR A 505 -11.15 0.59 16.29
N PHE A 506 -11.97 1.56 16.69
CA PHE A 506 -12.55 2.56 15.81
C PHE A 506 -11.79 3.87 16.04
N GLY A 507 -11.56 4.66 14.99
CA GLY A 507 -10.94 5.97 15.12
C GLY A 507 -11.81 6.97 15.90
N ASN A 508 -11.18 8.06 16.35
CA ASN A 508 -11.86 9.18 17.01
C ASN A 508 -12.94 9.83 16.11
N SER A 509 -12.71 9.84 14.78
CA SER A 509 -13.66 10.25 13.74
C SER A 509 -14.98 9.48 13.81
N SER A 510 -14.89 8.17 14.06
CA SER A 510 -16.03 7.26 14.21
C SER A 510 -16.64 7.31 15.62
N GLY A 511 -16.03 8.04 16.55
CA GLY A 511 -16.61 8.31 17.86
C GLY A 511 -16.45 7.18 18.87
N CYS A 512 -15.32 6.47 18.83
CA CYS A 512 -14.92 5.56 19.90
C CYS A 512 -14.82 6.30 21.26
N ASN A 513 -14.96 5.58 22.38
CA ASN A 513 -14.88 6.17 23.72
C ASN A 513 -14.17 5.25 24.72
N ASP A 514 -12.86 5.42 24.87
CA ASP A 514 -12.04 4.67 25.83
C ASP A 514 -11.54 5.49 27.03
N ILE A 515 -12.06 6.70 27.27
CA ILE A 515 -11.60 7.54 28.39
C ILE A 515 -12.68 7.64 29.46
N PRO A 516 -12.59 6.87 30.56
CA PRO A 516 -13.58 6.84 31.64
C PRO A 516 -13.79 8.18 32.38
N GLU A 517 -12.97 9.20 32.09
CA GLU A 517 -12.93 10.46 32.82
C GLU A 517 -13.14 11.71 31.95
N LEU A 518 -13.23 11.60 30.60
CA LEU A 518 -13.22 12.77 29.70
C LEU A 518 -14.52 13.16 28.99
N SER A 519 -15.66 12.48 29.15
CA SER A 519 -16.90 13.14 28.73
C SER A 519 -18.12 12.71 29.53
N ASN A 520 -18.73 13.70 30.18
CA ASN A 520 -20.13 13.63 30.58
C ASN A 520 -21.06 13.76 29.35
N TYR A 521 -20.61 13.46 28.11
CA TYR A 521 -21.31 13.93 26.92
C TYR A 521 -21.35 13.09 25.65
N GLU A 522 -20.67 11.95 25.45
CA GLU A 522 -20.75 11.28 24.14
C GLU A 522 -20.81 9.74 24.21
N PRO A 523 -21.76 9.09 23.50
CA PRO A 523 -21.91 7.64 23.51
C PRO A 523 -20.77 6.99 22.71
N GLY A 524 -20.37 5.81 23.15
CA GLY A 524 -19.45 4.99 22.39
C GLY A 524 -19.26 3.70 23.14
N TYR A 525 -19.84 2.61 22.61
CA TYR A 525 -19.52 1.27 23.10
C TYR A 525 -18.27 0.71 22.42
N LEU A 526 -17.72 1.45 21.44
CA LEU A 526 -16.58 1.08 20.62
C LEU A 526 -15.29 1.62 21.22
N ARG A 527 -14.24 0.80 21.17
CA ARG A 527 -12.93 1.09 21.74
C ARG A 527 -12.06 1.94 20.82
N CYS A 528 -11.31 2.89 21.38
CA CYS A 528 -10.26 3.66 20.72
C CYS A 528 -8.86 3.04 20.86
N ASP A 529 -8.69 2.09 21.78
CA ASP A 529 -7.44 1.65 22.40
C ASP A 529 -6.23 1.80 21.48
N GLU A 530 -5.50 2.90 21.65
CA GLU A 530 -4.34 3.19 20.80
C GLU A 530 -3.27 2.11 20.91
N ASP A 531 -3.25 1.36 22.02
CA ASP A 531 -2.32 0.26 22.26
C ASP A 531 -2.82 -1.09 21.71
N TYR A 532 -4.00 -1.12 21.09
CA TYR A 532 -4.49 -2.29 20.39
C TYR A 532 -3.58 -2.61 19.18
N VAL A 533 -3.25 -3.88 19.03
CA VAL A 533 -2.52 -4.39 17.86
C VAL A 533 -3.35 -5.49 17.24
N TRP A 534 -3.91 -5.20 16.06
CA TRP A 534 -4.72 -6.17 15.33
C TRP A 534 -3.89 -7.38 14.93
N ASP A 535 -4.43 -8.58 15.16
CA ASP A 535 -3.78 -9.85 14.87
C ASP A 535 -4.02 -10.33 13.41
N ASN A 536 -4.50 -9.44 12.54
CA ASN A 536 -4.90 -9.72 11.16
C ASN A 536 -5.80 -10.95 11.07
N ASN A 537 -6.78 -11.08 11.98
CA ASN A 537 -7.84 -12.05 11.92
C ASN A 537 -9.20 -11.39 12.24
N LEU A 538 -10.25 -11.94 11.65
CA LEU A 538 -11.64 -11.57 11.91
C LEU A 538 -12.42 -12.88 12.19
N PRO A 539 -12.30 -13.45 13.40
CA PRO A 539 -12.92 -14.73 13.75
C PRO A 539 -14.46 -14.69 13.71
N ILE A 540 -15.08 -15.83 13.38
CA ILE A 540 -16.55 -16.04 13.36
C ILE A 540 -16.94 -16.96 14.53
N LEU A 541 -18.01 -16.64 15.26
CA LEU A 541 -18.48 -17.39 16.44
C LEU A 541 -19.39 -18.59 16.14
N LYS A 542 -20.00 -18.62 14.94
CA LYS A 542 -21.05 -19.57 14.49
C LYS A 542 -22.38 -19.47 15.21
#